data_AF-A0A139I7A2-F1
#
_entry.id   AF-A0A139I7A2-F1
#
_cell.length_a   1.000
_cell.length_b   1.000
_cell.length_c   1.000
_cell.angle_alpha   90.00
_cell.angle_beta   90.00
_cell.angle_gamma   90.00
#
_symmetry.space_group_name_H-M   'P 1'
#
loop_
_entity.id
_entity.type
_entity.pdbx_description
1 polymer ?
#
loop_
_entity_poly.entity_id
_entity_poly.type
_entity_poly.pdbx_seq_one_letter_code
_entity_poly.pdbx_strand_id
1 'polypeptide(L)'
;MADEDKKVESTAEAKPEDKTTTEKAADTASAVKDNVFSMFGGGAKREKKEEVDEENDRSGSSKAQKEKEAAEKGDDDEKAEEEEADVHFEPVVHLTQQVETKTNEEAEEQTFKMRAKLFKFDRDSREWKERGTGDVRLLKHKENGKTRLVMRRDKTLKVCANHYIVPDMKLSPNVGSDRSWVWNAAADVSEGEPEAQTLAIRFGNAENANLFKEAFIKAQQENEALFKTE
;
A
#
# COMPACT_ATOMS: atom_id res chain seq x y z
N MET A 1 -58.72 -12.47 -60.87
CA MET A 1 -58.65 -11.16 -61.56
C MET A 1 -57.51 -10.41 -60.88
N ALA A 2 -56.30 -10.66 -61.37
CA ALA A 2 -55.60 -9.87 -62.40
C ALA A 2 -54.74 -8.82 -61.66
N ASP A 3 -53.44 -9.08 -61.55
CA ASP A 3 -52.37 -8.63 -62.48
C ASP A 3 -51.90 -7.21 -62.06
N GLU A 4 -50.65 -7.10 -61.60
CA GLU A 4 -49.53 -6.43 -62.33
C GLU A 4 -49.67 -4.89 -62.32
N ASP A 5 -48.66 -4.02 -62.27
CA ASP A 5 -47.20 -4.04 -62.07
C ASP A 5 -46.76 -2.55 -62.25
N LYS A 6 -45.45 -2.28 -62.29
CA LYS A 6 -44.73 -1.04 -62.69
C LYS A 6 -44.63 0.10 -61.68
N LYS A 7 -43.45 0.49 -61.14
CA LYS A 7 -42.04 0.63 -61.61
C LYS A 7 -41.67 2.05 -62.12
N VAL A 8 -40.95 2.75 -61.23
CA VAL A 8 -39.69 3.53 -61.38
C VAL A 8 -39.60 4.68 -62.38
N GLU A 9 -39.13 5.83 -61.87
CA GLU A 9 -38.12 6.63 -62.57
C GLU A 9 -37.05 7.17 -61.59
N SER A 10 -35.79 6.87 -61.94
CA SER A 10 -34.49 7.38 -61.44
C SER A 10 -34.13 8.70 -62.15
N THR A 11 -33.35 9.64 -61.59
CA THR A 11 -31.86 9.78 -61.67
C THR A 11 -31.48 11.04 -60.87
N ALA A 12 -30.48 11.09 -59.98
CA ALA A 12 -29.01 10.99 -60.08
C ALA A 12 -28.30 12.33 -60.34
N GLU A 13 -27.36 12.68 -59.44
CA GLU A 13 -26.07 13.43 -59.57
C GLU A 13 -25.79 14.22 -58.27
N ALA A 14 -24.60 14.31 -57.67
CA ALA A 14 -23.28 13.76 -57.91
C ALA A 14 -22.43 13.86 -56.61
N LYS A 15 -21.42 13.00 -56.46
CA LYS A 15 -20.31 13.07 -55.49
C LYS A 15 -19.04 13.54 -56.25
N PRO A 16 -18.08 14.23 -55.61
CA PRO A 16 -16.83 13.58 -55.16
C PRO A 16 -16.37 14.11 -53.77
N GLU A 17 -15.92 13.30 -52.80
CA GLU A 17 -14.51 12.86 -52.52
C GLU A 17 -13.49 14.01 -52.56
N ASP A 18 -12.77 14.35 -51.47
CA ASP A 18 -11.59 13.61 -50.97
C ASP A 18 -11.21 13.93 -49.49
N LYS A 19 -10.31 13.08 -49.00
CA LYS A 19 -9.78 12.75 -47.66
C LYS A 19 -8.98 13.83 -46.93
N THR A 20 -8.49 13.41 -45.75
CA THR A 20 -7.43 13.95 -44.86
C THR A 20 -8.01 14.89 -43.78
N THR A 21 -7.96 14.61 -42.47
CA THR A 21 -6.80 14.19 -41.69
C THR A 21 -7.26 13.60 -40.35
N THR A 22 -6.99 12.32 -40.14
CA THR A 22 -6.90 11.66 -38.84
C THR A 22 -5.64 12.15 -38.12
N GLU A 23 -5.73 13.22 -37.33
CA GLU A 23 -4.63 13.68 -36.47
C GLU A 23 -5.12 14.68 -35.40
N LYS A 24 -6.02 14.25 -34.50
CA LYS A 24 -6.32 15.05 -33.29
C LYS A 24 -6.98 14.30 -32.12
N ALA A 25 -6.69 13.00 -31.98
CA ALA A 25 -7.18 12.20 -30.85
C ALA A 25 -6.06 11.44 -30.10
N ALA A 26 -4.79 11.73 -30.40
CA ALA A 26 -3.62 11.10 -29.77
C ALA A 26 -2.88 12.01 -28.76
N ASP A 27 -3.16 13.32 -28.73
CA ASP A 27 -2.32 14.29 -28.00
C ASP A 27 -2.74 14.60 -26.56
N THR A 28 -3.92 14.16 -26.11
CA THR A 28 -4.37 14.36 -24.72
C THR A 28 -4.19 13.13 -23.82
N ALA A 29 -3.66 12.03 -24.36
CA ALA A 29 -3.36 10.80 -23.61
C ALA A 29 -1.86 10.64 -23.26
N SER A 30 -0.97 11.46 -23.84
CA SER A 30 0.48 11.38 -23.58
C SER A 30 0.92 12.28 -22.40
N ALA A 31 0.21 13.36 -22.10
CA ALA A 31 0.64 14.36 -21.11
C ALA A 31 0.35 14.01 -19.63
N VAL A 32 -0.30 12.88 -19.33
CA VAL A 32 -0.60 12.46 -17.94
C VAL A 32 0.36 11.38 -17.43
N LYS A 33 1.17 10.78 -18.31
CA LYS A 33 2.13 9.74 -17.92
C LYS A 33 3.45 10.31 -17.41
N ASP A 34 3.82 11.51 -17.83
CA ASP A 34 5.17 12.04 -17.59
C ASP A 34 5.28 12.92 -16.34
N ASN A 35 4.16 13.41 -15.77
CA ASN A 35 4.18 14.33 -14.62
C ASN A 35 3.93 13.68 -13.25
N VAL A 36 3.79 12.36 -13.15
CA VAL A 36 3.55 11.64 -11.86
C VAL A 36 4.75 10.79 -11.42
N PHE A 37 5.82 10.70 -12.22
CA PHE A 37 6.93 9.75 -11.99
C PHE A 37 8.22 10.31 -11.38
N SER A 38 8.28 11.61 -11.05
CA SER A 38 9.53 12.25 -10.61
C SER A 38 9.87 12.11 -9.11
N MET A 39 9.03 11.52 -8.26
CA MET A 39 9.28 11.47 -6.80
C MET A 39 9.70 10.11 -6.22
N PHE A 40 9.86 9.07 -7.04
CA PHE A 40 10.30 7.74 -6.56
C PHE A 40 11.60 7.24 -7.21
N GLY A 41 12.21 8.02 -8.11
CA GLY A 41 13.47 7.68 -8.78
C GLY A 41 14.61 8.59 -8.34
N GLY A 42 15.65 8.00 -7.74
CA GLY A 42 16.84 8.69 -7.27
C GLY A 42 17.49 9.60 -8.32
N GLY A 43 17.93 10.78 -7.86
CA GLY A 43 18.66 11.76 -8.66
C GLY A 43 20.00 11.21 -9.18
N ALA A 44 20.35 11.66 -10.38
CA ALA A 44 21.53 11.25 -11.13
C ALA A 44 22.83 11.93 -10.65
N LYS A 45 23.88 11.09 -10.57
CA LYS A 45 25.29 11.27 -10.95
C LYS A 45 25.96 12.64 -10.69
N ARG A 46 26.89 12.65 -9.72
CA ARG A 46 28.05 13.55 -9.65
C ARG A 46 29.34 12.75 -9.87
N GLU A 47 30.34 13.41 -10.45
CA GLU A 47 31.54 12.88 -11.10
C GLU A 47 32.48 12.04 -10.20
N LYS A 48 33.19 11.09 -10.86
CA LYS A 48 34.13 10.12 -10.27
C LYS A 48 35.47 10.81 -9.98
N LYS A 49 35.91 10.78 -8.72
CA LYS A 49 37.31 10.94 -8.30
C LYS A 49 37.74 9.64 -7.65
N GLU A 50 38.95 9.17 -8.00
CA GLU A 50 39.50 7.85 -7.69
C GLU A 50 39.57 7.55 -6.18
N GLU A 51 39.14 6.35 -5.81
CA GLU A 51 39.29 5.75 -4.48
C GLU A 51 40.48 4.78 -4.50
N VAL A 52 41.31 4.86 -3.45
CA VAL A 52 42.24 3.81 -3.06
C VAL A 52 41.53 3.00 -1.98
N ASP A 53 41.38 1.70 -2.22
CA ASP A 53 40.84 0.72 -1.29
C ASP A 53 41.70 0.62 -0.02
N GLU A 54 41.10 0.80 1.15
CA GLU A 54 41.48 0.05 2.36
C GLU A 54 40.22 -0.35 3.14
N GLU A 55 40.03 -1.67 3.25
CA GLU A 55 39.09 -2.32 4.16
C GLU A 55 39.28 -1.84 5.61
N ASN A 56 38.22 -1.36 6.26
CA ASN A 56 37.95 -1.78 7.64
C ASN A 56 36.49 -1.55 8.03
N ASP A 57 35.75 -2.65 8.01
CA ASP A 57 34.45 -2.84 8.64
C ASP A 57 34.63 -2.73 10.16
N ARG A 58 34.20 -1.62 10.78
CA ARG A 58 34.09 -1.51 12.25
C ARG A 58 33.06 -0.45 12.66
N SER A 59 31.81 -0.92 12.67
CA SER A 59 30.72 -0.42 13.51
C SER A 59 31.23 0.03 14.88
N GLY A 60 31.16 1.33 15.13
CA GLY A 60 31.67 1.98 16.33
C GLY A 60 30.88 1.58 17.58
N SER A 61 31.43 0.64 18.34
CA SER A 61 31.08 0.47 19.75
C SER A 61 31.51 1.72 20.51
N SER A 62 30.55 2.31 21.21
CA SER A 62 30.57 3.53 22.01
C SER A 62 31.52 3.51 23.23
N LYS A 63 32.60 2.73 23.16
CA LYS A 63 33.55 2.53 24.26
C LYS A 63 34.93 3.16 24.00
N ALA A 64 35.35 3.34 22.74
CA ALA A 64 36.68 3.88 22.41
C ALA A 64 36.77 5.42 22.43
N GLN A 65 35.64 6.13 22.38
CA GLN A 65 35.61 7.60 22.51
C GLN A 65 35.65 8.07 23.96
N LYS A 66 35.39 7.18 24.92
CA LYS A 66 35.29 7.53 26.35
C LYS A 66 36.65 7.58 27.07
N GLU A 67 37.72 7.06 26.46
CA GLU A 67 39.05 6.98 27.09
C GLU A 67 40.01 8.12 26.68
N LYS A 68 39.69 8.93 25.66
CA LYS A 68 40.55 10.06 25.26
C LYS A 68 40.15 11.42 25.83
N GLU A 69 38.95 11.57 26.38
CA GLU A 69 38.52 12.82 27.03
C GLU A 69 38.86 12.89 28.54
N ALA A 70 39.37 11.80 29.13
CA ALA A 70 39.64 11.72 30.57
C ALA A 70 41.01 12.27 31.02
N ALA A 71 41.82 12.84 30.11
CA ALA A 71 43.21 13.23 30.42
C ALA A 71 43.51 14.75 30.36
N GLU A 72 42.59 15.59 29.90
CA GLU A 72 42.80 17.06 29.91
C GLU A 72 41.51 17.79 30.26
N LYS A 73 41.33 18.07 31.56
CA LYS A 73 40.74 19.32 32.08
C LYS A 73 40.80 19.27 33.61
N GLY A 74 41.68 20.10 34.16
CA GLY A 74 41.65 20.45 35.57
C GLY A 74 40.49 21.41 35.86
N ASP A 75 39.92 21.21 37.03
CA ASP A 75 39.38 22.21 37.96
C ASP A 75 38.39 23.24 37.39
N ASP A 76 37.10 22.87 37.46
CA ASP A 76 35.98 23.64 38.03
C ASP A 76 34.68 23.10 37.40
N ASP A 77 34.11 22.07 38.04
CA ASP A 77 32.94 21.33 37.55
C ASP A 77 31.75 21.64 38.48
N GLU A 78 31.28 22.89 38.51
CA GLU A 78 29.92 23.19 38.95
C GLU A 78 28.94 22.84 37.82
N LYS A 79 28.79 21.54 37.57
CA LYS A 79 27.68 21.02 36.81
C LYS A 79 26.44 21.13 37.68
N ALA A 80 25.72 22.24 37.55
CA ALA A 80 24.38 22.37 38.09
C ALA A 80 23.57 21.15 37.65
N GLU A 81 23.18 20.30 38.61
CA GLU A 81 22.23 19.24 38.39
C GLU A 81 20.95 19.93 37.91
N GLU A 82 20.62 19.78 36.63
CA GLU A 82 19.30 20.16 36.11
C GLU A 82 18.29 19.25 36.82
N GLU A 83 17.82 19.69 38.00
CA GLU A 83 16.71 19.06 38.71
C GLU A 83 15.49 19.13 37.77
N GLU A 84 15.20 18.04 37.05
CA GLU A 84 13.95 17.91 36.33
C GLU A 84 12.82 18.03 37.36
N ALA A 85 12.03 19.11 37.26
CA ALA A 85 10.89 19.31 38.13
C ALA A 85 9.90 18.15 37.94
N ASP A 86 9.81 17.27 38.94
CA ASP A 86 8.85 16.17 38.98
C ASP A 86 7.45 16.73 39.24
N VAL A 87 6.81 17.21 38.18
CA VAL A 87 5.46 17.78 38.24
C VAL A 87 4.45 16.64 38.33
N HIS A 88 3.88 16.44 39.52
CA HIS A 88 2.79 15.51 39.75
C HIS A 88 1.43 16.07 39.28
N PHE A 89 0.65 15.26 38.57
CA PHE A 89 -0.69 15.60 38.12
C PHE A 89 -1.73 14.62 38.70
N GLU A 90 -2.79 15.16 39.31
CA GLU A 90 -3.94 14.34 39.73
C GLU A 90 -4.79 13.93 38.50
N PRO A 91 -5.11 12.63 38.33
CA PRO A 91 -5.93 12.17 37.22
C PRO A 91 -7.37 12.69 37.29
N VAL A 92 -7.83 13.36 36.23
CA VAL A 92 -9.24 13.80 36.11
C VAL A 92 -10.20 12.62 35.99
N VAL A 93 -9.75 11.51 35.41
CA VAL A 93 -10.56 10.30 35.19
C VAL A 93 -9.80 9.09 35.71
N HIS A 94 -10.46 8.35 36.60
CA HIS A 94 -9.93 7.11 37.17
C HIS A 94 -10.55 5.92 36.45
N LEU A 95 -9.77 5.27 35.58
CA LEU A 95 -10.16 4.01 34.95
C LEU A 95 -9.97 2.86 35.95
N THR A 96 -10.94 2.69 36.85
CA THR A 96 -10.86 1.74 37.97
C THR A 96 -11.09 0.29 37.58
N GLN A 97 -11.67 0.04 36.41
CA GLN A 97 -11.99 -1.29 35.92
C GLN A 97 -11.14 -1.61 34.71
N GLN A 98 -10.39 -2.72 34.78
CA GLN A 98 -9.74 -3.29 33.61
C GLN A 98 -10.83 -3.82 32.67
N VAL A 99 -10.91 -3.24 31.47
CA VAL A 99 -11.82 -3.71 30.43
C VAL A 99 -11.17 -4.89 29.72
N GLU A 100 -11.86 -6.03 29.69
CA GLU A 100 -11.44 -7.16 28.87
C GLU A 100 -11.58 -6.79 27.39
N THR A 101 -10.45 -6.69 26.69
CA THR A 101 -10.43 -6.36 25.27
C THR A 101 -10.39 -7.63 24.42
N LYS A 102 -11.35 -7.78 23.52
CA LYS A 102 -11.36 -8.85 22.50
C LYS A 102 -10.88 -8.31 21.16
N THR A 103 -10.16 -9.12 20.40
CA THR A 103 -9.68 -8.73 19.07
C THR A 103 -10.74 -8.94 18.00
N ASN A 104 -11.72 -9.81 18.27
CA ASN A 104 -12.73 -10.30 17.32
C ASN A 104 -12.09 -11.08 16.16
N GLU A 105 -11.03 -11.82 16.47
CA GLU A 105 -10.25 -12.67 15.56
C GLU A 105 -10.08 -14.09 16.13
N GLU A 106 -10.68 -14.40 17.28
CA GLU A 106 -10.50 -15.65 18.03
C GLU A 106 -11.13 -16.87 17.32
N ALA A 107 -12.15 -16.63 16.51
CA ALA A 107 -12.84 -17.62 15.68
C ALA A 107 -12.14 -17.88 14.33
N GLU A 108 -10.94 -17.30 14.12
CA GLU A 108 -10.23 -17.38 12.84
C GLU A 108 -8.87 -18.07 12.98
N GLU A 109 -8.42 -18.68 11.90
CA GLU A 109 -7.10 -19.26 11.74
C GLU A 109 -6.25 -18.34 10.85
N GLN A 110 -5.04 -18.01 11.32
CA GLN A 110 -4.09 -17.22 10.54
C GLN A 110 -3.37 -18.10 9.52
N THR A 111 -3.76 -18.01 8.25
CA THR A 111 -3.18 -18.80 7.16
C THR A 111 -1.95 -18.14 6.52
N PHE A 112 -1.79 -16.83 6.72
CA PHE A 112 -0.63 -16.06 6.28
C PHE A 112 -0.36 -14.90 7.24
N LYS A 113 0.91 -14.57 7.46
CA LYS A 113 1.37 -13.40 8.21
C LYS A 113 2.69 -12.90 7.65
N MET A 114 2.76 -11.60 7.35
CA MET A 114 4.01 -11.00 6.88
C MET A 114 4.06 -9.50 7.14
N ARG A 115 5.27 -9.00 7.40
CA ARG A 115 5.55 -7.57 7.51
C ARG A 115 5.35 -6.86 6.17
N ALA A 116 4.60 -5.77 6.16
CA ALA A 116 4.33 -4.98 4.96
C ALA A 116 4.10 -3.48 5.26
N LYS A 117 4.10 -2.67 4.19
CA LYS A 117 3.62 -1.30 4.19
C LYS A 117 2.45 -1.18 3.21
N LEU A 118 1.33 -0.63 3.66
CA LEU A 118 0.10 -0.44 2.91
C LEU A 118 -0.10 1.04 2.56
N PHE A 119 -0.57 1.28 1.35
CA PHE A 119 -0.91 2.57 0.80
C PHE A 119 -2.35 2.57 0.29
N LYS A 120 -3.01 3.71 0.34
CA LYS A 120 -4.27 3.96 -0.38
C LYS A 120 -4.05 4.97 -1.49
N PHE A 121 -4.72 4.78 -2.61
CA PHE A 121 -4.76 5.78 -3.67
C PHE A 121 -5.79 6.84 -3.33
N ASP A 122 -5.34 8.08 -3.20
CA ASP A 122 -6.19 9.25 -3.01
C ASP A 122 -6.66 9.75 -4.39
N ARG A 123 -7.97 9.70 -4.65
CA ARG A 123 -8.52 10.04 -5.97
C ARG A 123 -8.50 11.53 -6.25
N ASP A 124 -8.57 12.36 -5.21
CA ASP A 124 -8.62 13.81 -5.32
C ASP A 124 -7.25 14.38 -5.63
N SER A 125 -6.22 13.99 -4.86
CA SER A 125 -4.83 14.39 -5.11
C SER A 125 -4.11 13.52 -6.12
N ARG A 126 -4.71 12.41 -6.58
CA ARG A 126 -4.15 11.44 -7.54
C ARG A 126 -2.79 10.89 -7.11
N GLU A 127 -2.62 10.62 -5.82
CA GLU A 127 -1.36 10.17 -5.25
C GLU A 127 -1.53 8.96 -4.32
N TRP A 128 -0.43 8.26 -4.06
CA TRP A 128 -0.40 7.19 -3.06
C TRP A 128 -0.09 7.77 -1.68
N LYS A 129 -1.01 7.59 -0.73
CA LYS A 129 -0.81 7.97 0.68
C LYS A 129 -0.52 6.73 1.52
N GLU A 130 0.47 6.82 2.41
CA GLU A 130 0.72 5.73 3.37
C GLU A 130 -0.51 5.55 4.25
N ARG A 131 -1.02 4.31 4.31
CA ARG A 131 -2.19 3.94 5.11
C ARG A 131 -1.75 3.29 6.42
N GLY A 132 -0.69 2.48 6.40
CA GLY A 132 -0.14 1.85 7.60
C GLY A 132 1.06 0.95 7.35
N THR A 133 1.86 0.73 8.38
CA THR A 133 2.98 -0.22 8.40
C THR A 133 2.78 -1.21 9.55
N GLY A 134 2.92 -2.50 9.29
CA GLY A 134 2.67 -3.56 10.26
C GLY A 134 2.60 -4.95 9.62
N ASP A 135 1.99 -5.91 10.33
CA ASP A 135 1.79 -7.26 9.81
C ASP A 135 0.45 -7.36 9.06
N VAL A 136 0.51 -7.71 7.77
CA VAL A 136 -0.67 -8.16 7.02
C VAL A 136 -0.93 -9.62 7.34
N ARG A 137 -2.19 -9.95 7.62
CA ARG A 137 -2.64 -11.31 7.93
C ARG A 137 -3.80 -11.70 7.04
N LEU A 138 -3.82 -12.96 6.63
CA LEU A 138 -5.01 -13.60 6.06
C LEU A 138 -5.62 -14.49 7.13
N LEU A 139 -6.87 -14.21 7.48
CA LEU A 139 -7.59 -14.86 8.57
C LEU A 139 -8.77 -15.63 7.99
N LYS A 140 -8.76 -16.95 8.17
CA LYS A 140 -9.82 -17.86 7.69
C LYS A 140 -10.76 -18.19 8.85
N HIS A 141 -12.03 -17.88 8.71
CA HIS A 141 -13.01 -18.19 9.76
C HIS A 141 -13.24 -19.69 9.89
N LYS A 142 -13.23 -20.21 11.13
CA LYS A 142 -13.30 -21.65 11.41
C LYS A 142 -14.64 -22.28 11.00
N GLU A 143 -15.73 -21.53 11.13
CA GLU A 143 -17.09 -22.03 10.82
C GLU A 143 -17.48 -21.87 9.35
N ASN A 144 -17.51 -20.64 8.82
CA ASN A 144 -17.92 -20.38 7.44
C ASN A 144 -16.80 -20.54 6.39
N GLY A 145 -15.54 -20.72 6.80
CA GLY A 145 -14.40 -20.92 5.90
C GLY A 145 -13.94 -19.69 5.13
N LYS A 146 -14.63 -18.54 5.23
CA LYS A 146 -14.30 -17.31 4.49
C LYS A 146 -13.00 -16.71 5.03
N THR A 147 -12.12 -16.31 4.11
CA THR A 147 -10.85 -15.65 4.42
C THR A 147 -10.95 -14.14 4.23
N ARG A 148 -10.50 -13.36 5.21
CA ARG A 148 -10.35 -11.90 5.13
C ARG A 148 -8.90 -11.47 5.30
N LEU A 149 -8.57 -10.31 4.75
CA LEU A 149 -7.31 -9.62 4.97
C LEU A 149 -7.49 -8.64 6.13
N VAL A 150 -6.63 -8.74 7.13
CA VAL A 150 -6.56 -7.80 8.26
C VAL A 150 -5.13 -7.30 8.42
N MET A 151 -4.95 -5.99 8.54
CA MET A 151 -3.66 -5.36 8.83
C MET A 151 -3.82 -4.31 9.92
N ARG A 152 -2.89 -4.31 10.88
CA ARG A 152 -2.85 -3.33 11.99
C ARG A 152 -1.54 -2.55 11.95
N ARG A 153 -1.60 -1.27 12.28
CA ARG A 153 -0.44 -0.39 12.39
C ARG A 153 0.40 -0.76 13.61
N ASP A 154 1.71 -0.71 13.49
CA ASP A 154 2.60 -0.85 14.63
C ASP A 154 2.29 0.15 15.74
N LYS A 155 2.57 -0.25 16.98
CA LYS A 155 2.44 0.55 18.22
C LYS A 155 1.01 0.92 18.58
N THR A 156 0.27 1.53 17.65
CA THR A 156 -1.13 1.96 17.84
C THR A 156 -2.13 0.81 17.75
N LEU A 157 -1.78 -0.29 17.08
CA LEU A 157 -2.63 -1.46 16.84
C LEU A 157 -3.96 -1.16 16.11
N LYS A 158 -4.12 0.07 15.60
CA LYS A 158 -5.27 0.49 14.79
C LYS A 158 -5.30 -0.30 13.50
N VAL A 159 -6.48 -0.79 13.13
CA VAL A 159 -6.72 -1.47 11.85
C VAL A 159 -6.50 -0.47 10.70
N CYS A 160 -5.80 -0.90 9.65
CA CYS A 160 -5.57 -0.12 8.44
C CYS A 160 -5.98 -0.85 7.15
N ALA A 161 -6.41 -2.10 7.26
CA ALA A 161 -7.17 -2.82 6.24
C ALA A 161 -8.00 -3.92 6.93
N ASN A 162 -9.24 -4.08 6.48
CA ASN A 162 -10.15 -5.14 6.92
C ASN A 162 -11.20 -5.36 5.82
N HIS A 163 -11.02 -6.40 5.01
CA HIS A 163 -11.96 -6.77 3.95
C HIS A 163 -11.85 -8.26 3.64
N TYR A 164 -12.94 -8.87 3.18
CA TYR A 164 -12.90 -10.21 2.61
C TYR A 164 -12.06 -10.26 1.34
N ILE A 165 -11.37 -11.38 1.11
CA ILE A 165 -10.80 -11.67 -0.20
C ILE A 165 -11.93 -12.18 -1.08
N VAL A 166 -12.30 -11.45 -2.12
CA VAL A 166 -13.42 -11.83 -3.00
C VAL A 166 -12.94 -12.26 -4.39
N PRO A 167 -13.71 -13.08 -5.12
CA PRO A 167 -13.26 -13.70 -6.39
C PRO A 167 -12.91 -12.71 -7.50
N ASP A 168 -13.51 -11.53 -7.49
CA ASP A 168 -13.33 -10.47 -8.48
C ASP A 168 -12.10 -9.58 -8.21
N MET A 169 -11.46 -9.70 -7.05
CA MET A 169 -10.22 -8.98 -6.76
C MET A 169 -9.10 -9.39 -7.72
N LYS A 170 -8.30 -8.43 -8.17
CA LYS A 170 -7.15 -8.69 -9.04
C LYS A 170 -5.91 -8.03 -8.47
N LEU A 171 -4.93 -8.83 -8.07
CA LEU A 171 -3.58 -8.34 -7.78
C LEU A 171 -2.87 -7.99 -9.10
N SER A 172 -2.57 -6.71 -9.28
CA SER A 172 -1.73 -6.22 -10.37
C SER A 172 -0.36 -5.80 -9.85
N PRO A 173 0.72 -6.03 -10.61
CA PRO A 173 2.03 -5.52 -10.25
C PRO A 173 2.02 -3.99 -10.27
N ASN A 174 2.74 -3.35 -9.33
CA ASN A 174 2.91 -1.91 -9.36
C ASN A 174 4.07 -1.53 -10.31
N VAL A 175 3.88 -0.51 -11.15
CA VAL A 175 4.93 -0.07 -12.10
C VAL A 175 6.15 0.40 -11.32
N GLY A 176 7.33 -0.09 -11.69
CA GLY A 176 8.59 0.27 -11.04
C GLY A 176 8.83 -0.41 -9.68
N SER A 177 8.04 -1.43 -9.31
CA SER A 177 8.32 -2.26 -8.13
C SER A 177 8.10 -3.75 -8.40
N ASP A 178 9.10 -4.55 -8.05
CA ASP A 178 9.08 -6.02 -8.05
C ASP A 178 8.50 -6.62 -6.75
N ARG A 179 8.27 -5.78 -5.74
CA ARG A 179 7.88 -6.16 -4.38
C ARG A 179 6.57 -5.52 -3.91
N SER A 180 5.74 -5.08 -4.86
CA SER A 180 4.46 -4.43 -4.56
C SER A 180 3.31 -4.95 -5.42
N TRP A 181 2.13 -5.08 -4.82
CA TRP A 181 0.88 -5.42 -5.50
C TRP A 181 -0.19 -4.36 -5.27
N VAL A 182 -1.08 -4.20 -6.24
CA VAL A 182 -2.22 -3.28 -6.22
C VAL A 182 -3.52 -4.06 -6.41
N TRP A 183 -4.58 -3.72 -5.68
CA TRP A 183 -5.93 -4.25 -5.90
C TRP A 183 -7.00 -3.24 -5.48
N ASN A 184 -8.25 -3.53 -5.85
CA ASN A 184 -9.41 -2.78 -5.37
C ASN A 184 -10.16 -3.63 -4.34
N ALA A 185 -10.47 -3.06 -3.19
CA ALA A 185 -11.39 -3.61 -2.21
C ALA A 185 -12.67 -2.80 -2.25
N ALA A 186 -13.81 -3.42 -2.58
CA ALA A 186 -15.09 -2.72 -2.71
C ALA A 186 -15.70 -2.31 -1.35
N ALA A 187 -15.37 -3.05 -0.29
CA ALA A 187 -15.93 -2.91 1.04
C ALA A 187 -14.85 -3.12 2.11
N ASP A 188 -13.90 -2.18 2.22
CA ASP A 188 -12.95 -2.15 3.33
C ASP A 188 -13.56 -1.40 4.51
N VAL A 189 -13.59 -2.03 5.68
CA VAL A 189 -14.24 -1.52 6.91
C VAL A 189 -13.23 -1.06 7.96
N SER A 190 -11.98 -0.75 7.57
CA SER A 190 -10.94 -0.45 8.57
C SER A 190 -11.15 0.87 9.31
N GLU A 191 -11.96 1.78 8.75
CA GLU A 191 -12.24 3.12 9.32
C GLU A 191 -13.72 3.26 9.75
N GLY A 192 -14.47 2.15 9.84
CA GLY A 192 -15.88 2.14 10.24
C GLY A 192 -16.77 1.51 9.17
N GLU A 193 -17.48 2.35 8.42
CA GLU A 193 -18.39 1.89 7.36
C GLU A 193 -17.64 1.30 6.16
N PRO A 194 -18.30 0.44 5.35
CA PRO A 194 -17.68 -0.12 4.15
C PRO A 194 -17.33 0.96 3.11
N GLU A 195 -16.05 1.02 2.73
CA GLU A 195 -15.56 1.95 1.72
C GLU A 195 -14.83 1.25 0.58
N ALA A 196 -15.03 1.73 -0.64
CA ALA A 196 -14.27 1.29 -1.80
C ALA A 196 -12.86 1.90 -1.77
N GLN A 197 -11.83 1.06 -1.70
CA GLN A 197 -10.43 1.46 -1.59
C GLN A 197 -9.60 0.85 -2.71
N THR A 198 -8.76 1.66 -3.34
CA THR A 198 -7.68 1.17 -4.21
C THR A 198 -6.41 1.10 -3.37
N LEU A 199 -5.93 -0.10 -3.11
CA LEU A 199 -4.87 -0.39 -2.15
C LEU A 199 -3.60 -0.84 -2.88
N ALA A 200 -2.45 -0.42 -2.38
CA ALA A 200 -1.15 -0.98 -2.75
C ALA A 200 -0.42 -1.47 -1.51
N ILE A 201 0.19 -2.64 -1.59
CA ILE A 201 0.98 -3.22 -0.51
C ILE A 201 2.40 -3.47 -0.99
N ARG A 202 3.39 -3.15 -0.15
CA ARG A 202 4.82 -3.32 -0.42
C ARG A 202 5.45 -4.20 0.64
N PHE A 203 6.28 -5.14 0.19
CA PHE A 203 7.02 -6.07 1.05
C PHE A 203 8.52 -5.73 1.08
N GLY A 204 9.27 -6.40 1.97
CA GLY A 204 10.71 -6.20 2.09
C GLY A 204 11.49 -6.52 0.82
N ASN A 205 11.10 -7.59 0.11
CA ASN A 205 11.73 -8.08 -1.11
C ASN A 205 10.70 -8.73 -2.06
N ALA A 206 11.13 -9.10 -3.27
CA ALA A 206 10.27 -9.70 -4.29
C ALA A 206 9.75 -11.10 -3.90
N GLU A 207 10.56 -11.90 -3.21
CA GLU A 207 10.17 -13.24 -2.73
C GLU A 207 8.97 -13.15 -1.78
N ASN A 208 9.03 -12.28 -0.78
CA ASN A 208 7.95 -12.00 0.16
C ASN A 208 6.67 -11.53 -0.55
N ALA A 209 6.82 -10.68 -1.56
CA ALA A 209 5.68 -10.23 -2.35
C ALA A 209 5.03 -11.39 -3.11
N ASN A 210 5.81 -12.32 -3.66
CA ASN A 210 5.29 -13.50 -4.35
C ASN A 210 4.61 -14.47 -3.38
N LEU A 211 5.17 -14.72 -2.19
CA LEU A 211 4.54 -15.52 -1.15
C LEU A 211 3.17 -14.95 -0.74
N PHE A 212 3.06 -13.62 -0.59
CA PHE A 212 1.78 -12.98 -0.34
C PHE A 212 0.79 -13.20 -1.50
N LYS A 213 1.23 -13.02 -2.74
CA LYS A 213 0.38 -13.23 -3.92
C LYS A 213 -0.14 -14.66 -4.00
N GLU A 214 0.71 -15.64 -3.75
CA GLU A 214 0.32 -17.06 -3.72
C GLU A 214 -0.74 -17.32 -2.65
N ALA A 215 -0.51 -16.85 -1.42
CA ALA A 215 -1.47 -16.99 -0.33
C ALA A 215 -2.80 -16.27 -0.61
N PHE A 216 -2.74 -15.08 -1.20
CA PHE A 216 -3.92 -14.29 -1.57
C PHE A 216 -4.75 -14.99 -2.65
N ILE A 217 -4.11 -15.48 -3.72
CA ILE A 217 -4.80 -16.20 -4.80
C ILE A 217 -5.40 -17.51 -4.29
N LYS A 218 -4.69 -18.24 -3.42
CA LYS A 218 -5.22 -19.44 -2.77
C LYS A 218 -6.49 -19.10 -1.97
N ALA A 219 -6.43 -18.08 -1.11
CA ALA A 219 -7.58 -17.63 -0.33
C ALA A 219 -8.75 -17.18 -1.22
N GLN A 220 -8.46 -16.51 -2.34
CA GLN A 220 -9.45 -16.10 -3.33
C GLN A 220 -10.19 -17.30 -3.95
N GLN A 221 -9.44 -18.32 -4.37
CA GLN A 221 -10.02 -19.55 -4.95
C GLN A 221 -10.87 -20.30 -3.93
N GLU A 222 -10.39 -20.43 -2.68
CA GLU A 222 -11.16 -21.05 -1.60
C GLU A 222 -12.45 -20.28 -1.31
N ASN A 223 -12.37 -18.94 -1.27
CA ASN A 223 -13.53 -18.09 -1.05
C ASN A 223 -14.53 -18.12 -2.21
N GLU A 224 -14.09 -18.29 -3.46
CA GLU A 224 -14.97 -18.36 -4.63
C GLU A 224 -16.01 -19.48 -4.53
N ALA A 225 -15.64 -20.64 -3.97
CA ALA A 225 -16.58 -21.72 -3.72
C ALA A 225 -17.66 -21.33 -2.68
N LEU A 226 -17.30 -20.48 -1.72
CA LEU A 226 -18.17 -20.08 -0.61
C LEU A 226 -19.13 -18.95 -1.01
N PHE A 227 -18.64 -17.96 -1.78
CA PHE A 227 -19.46 -16.83 -2.23
C PHE A 227 -20.47 -17.19 -3.34
N LYS A 228 -20.31 -18.34 -4.01
CA LYS A 228 -21.30 -18.86 -4.97
C LYS A 228 -22.46 -19.62 -4.32
N THR A 229 -22.31 -19.99 -3.05
CA THR A 229 -23.25 -20.85 -2.33
C THR A 229 -24.28 -20.04 -1.51
N GLU A 230 -24.15 -18.71 -1.50
CA GLU A 230 -25.05 -17.76 -0.82
C GLU A 230 -25.99 -17.02 -1.79
#